data_AF-A0A0B4EK45-F1
#
_entry.id   AF-A0A0B4EK45-F1
#
_cell.length_a   1.000
_cell.length_b   1.000
_cell.length_c   1.000
_cell.angle_alpha   90.00
_cell.angle_beta   90.00
_cell.angle_gamma   90.00
#
_symmetry.space_group_name_H-M   'P 1'
#
loop_
_entity.id
_entity.type
_entity.pdbx_description
1 polymer ?
#
loop_
_entity_poly.entity_id
_entity_poly.type
_entity_poly.pdbx_seq_one_letter_code
_entity_poly.pdbx_strand_id
1 'polypeptide(L)'
;MGFYSIEYSYKMNSHTKIANFNPDFILKLKSDEDIYVVIEIKDNKDDSAENKGKNRAAREHFKLLNEKLEASGIKEKYLFHFLSPNDYEIFFEYLRNDKLDTFVSELDNLLDEI
;
A
#
# COMPACT_ATOMS: atom_id res chain seq x y z
N MET A 1 16.00 6.96 -10.84
CA MET A 1 16.29 7.05 -9.40
C MET A 1 15.09 6.51 -8.66
N GLY A 2 15.30 5.64 -7.67
CA GLY A 2 14.26 5.07 -6.82
C GLY A 2 14.93 4.15 -5.81
N PHE A 3 14.61 4.29 -4.52
CA PHE A 3 15.19 3.49 -3.44
C PHE A 3 14.50 2.13 -3.29
N TYR A 4 13.23 2.04 -3.72
CA TYR A 4 12.41 0.83 -3.61
C TYR A 4 11.47 0.73 -4.82
N SER A 5 11.53 -0.36 -5.59
CA SER A 5 10.75 -0.50 -6.83
C SER A 5 9.80 -1.66 -6.72
N ILE A 6 8.52 -1.42 -7.00
CA ILE A 6 7.48 -2.45 -7.12
C ILE A 6 7.08 -2.55 -8.58
N GLU A 7 7.28 -3.72 -9.18
CA GLU A 7 6.82 -4.01 -10.54
C GLU A 7 5.30 -4.22 -10.52
N TYR A 8 4.62 -3.67 -11.52
CA TYR A 8 3.21 -3.88 -11.72
C TYR A 8 2.88 -3.99 -13.20
N SER A 9 1.73 -4.58 -13.49
CA SER A 9 1.18 -4.60 -14.84
C SER A 9 -0.25 -4.06 -14.85
N TYR A 10 -0.63 -3.46 -15.98
CA TYR A 10 -1.98 -2.96 -16.19
C TYR A 10 -2.36 -3.06 -17.66
N LYS A 11 -3.66 -3.18 -17.92
CA LYS A 11 -4.19 -3.18 -19.29
C LYS A 11 -4.39 -1.75 -19.75
N MET A 12 -3.80 -1.41 -20.89
CA MET A 12 -4.04 -0.17 -21.61
C MET A 12 -4.60 -0.54 -22.99
N ASN A 13 -5.91 -0.33 -23.19
CA ASN A 13 -6.65 -0.83 -24.34
C ASN A 13 -6.48 -2.36 -24.49
N SER A 14 -5.98 -2.83 -25.65
CA SER A 14 -5.72 -4.24 -25.96
C SER A 14 -4.36 -4.75 -25.49
N HIS A 15 -3.50 -3.89 -24.93
CA HIS A 15 -2.12 -4.23 -24.60
C HIS A 15 -1.88 -4.21 -23.09
N THR A 16 -1.19 -5.23 -22.58
CA THR A 16 -0.65 -5.22 -21.22
C THR A 16 0.64 -4.41 -21.21
N LYS A 17 0.72 -3.45 -20.30
CA LYS A 17 1.96 -2.73 -19.98
C LYS A 17 2.53 -3.24 -18.67
N ILE A 18 3.85 -3.30 -18.60
CA ILE A 18 4.62 -3.59 -17.40
C ILE A 18 5.38 -2.31 -17.06
N ALA A 19 5.34 -1.92 -15.80
CA ALA A 19 5.98 -0.72 -15.30
C ALA A 19 6.43 -0.93 -13.84
N ASN A 20 7.13 0.05 -13.32
CA ASN A 20 7.64 0.06 -11.95
C ASN A 20 7.24 1.36 -11.29
N PHE A 21 6.94 1.31 -9.99
CA PHE A 21 6.73 2.52 -9.20
C PHE A 21 7.50 2.46 -7.87
N ASN A 22 7.79 3.65 -7.35
CA ASN A 22 8.46 3.84 -6.07
C ASN A 22 7.45 4.51 -5.13
N PRO A 23 7.16 3.94 -3.94
CA PRO A 23 6.27 4.57 -2.97
C PRO A 23 6.80 5.94 -2.54
N ASP A 24 5.88 6.86 -2.27
CA ASP A 24 6.21 8.22 -1.81
C ASP A 24 6.82 8.23 -0.40
N PHE A 25 6.27 7.43 0.51
CA PHE A 25 6.73 7.38 1.91
C PHE A 25 6.85 5.96 2.45
N ILE A 26 7.82 5.78 3.35
CA ILE A 26 7.93 4.63 4.23
C ILE A 26 8.12 5.19 5.65
N LEU A 27 7.17 4.91 6.52
CA LEU A 27 7.13 5.40 7.90
C LEU A 27 7.34 4.24 8.85
N LYS A 28 8.32 4.33 9.75
CA LYS A 28 8.42 3.39 10.88
C LYS A 28 7.57 3.91 12.04
N LEU A 29 6.65 3.10 12.53
CA LEU A 29 5.84 3.43 13.70
C LEU A 29 6.67 3.29 14.97
N LYS A 30 6.39 4.15 15.95
CA LYS A 30 7.03 4.09 17.26
C LYS A 30 6.15 3.26 18.19
N SER A 31 6.21 1.95 18.05
CA SER A 31 5.52 0.97 18.92
C SER A 31 6.50 -0.11 19.41
N ASP A 32 6.02 -1.01 20.27
CA ASP A 32 6.78 -2.19 20.72
C ASP A 32 7.00 -3.22 19.59
N GLU A 33 6.27 -3.08 18.48
CA GLU A 33 6.37 -3.90 17.28
C GLU A 33 7.08 -3.14 16.15
N ASP A 34 7.84 -3.85 15.31
CA ASP A 34 8.50 -3.24 14.15
C ASP A 34 7.52 -3.09 12.97
N ILE A 35 6.65 -2.08 13.03
CA ILE A 35 5.66 -1.80 11.98
C ILE A 35 6.15 -0.68 11.06
N TYR A 36 6.11 -0.95 9.75
CA TYR A 36 6.41 -0.01 8.68
C TYR A 36 5.16 0.25 7.84
N VAL A 37 4.80 1.51 7.66
CA VAL A 37 3.68 1.94 6.80
C VAL A 37 4.23 2.51 5.51
N VAL A 38 3.87 1.89 4.40
CA VAL A 38 4.25 2.27 3.04
C VAL A 38 3.08 2.99 2.39
N ILE A 39 3.34 4.18 1.88
CA ILE A 39 2.31 5.09 1.40
C ILE A 39 2.64 5.52 -0.03
N GLU A 40 1.63 5.48 -0.88
CA GLU A 40 1.59 6.18 -2.15
C GLU A 40 0.42 7.17 -2.12
N ILE A 41 0.68 8.42 -2.50
CA ILE A 41 -0.32 9.47 -2.58
C ILE A 41 -0.98 9.46 -3.96
N LYS A 42 -2.30 9.61 -3.97
CA LYS A 42 -3.11 9.77 -5.18
C LYS A 42 -4.06 10.95 -5.07
N ASP A 43 -4.49 11.43 -6.23
CA ASP A 43 -5.58 12.38 -6.29
C ASP A 43 -6.89 11.69 -5.91
N ASN A 44 -7.83 12.49 -5.39
CA ASN A 44 -9.16 12.00 -5.06
C ASN A 44 -9.83 11.38 -6.30
N LYS A 45 -10.34 10.14 -6.17
CA LYS A 45 -11.02 9.37 -7.23
C LYS A 45 -10.14 9.01 -8.45
N ASP A 46 -8.82 8.94 -8.29
CA ASP A 46 -7.92 8.46 -9.36
C ASP A 46 -7.94 6.93 -9.48
N ASP A 47 -9.02 6.41 -10.07
CA ASP A 47 -9.27 4.98 -10.27
C ASP A 47 -8.72 4.44 -11.62
N SER A 48 -7.72 5.12 -12.16
CA SER A 48 -7.09 4.75 -13.43
C SER A 48 -6.62 3.28 -13.43
N ALA A 49 -6.64 2.63 -14.61
CA ALA A 49 -6.20 1.25 -14.76
C ALA A 49 -4.76 1.04 -14.28
N GLU A 50 -3.92 2.08 -14.42
CA GLU A 50 -2.55 2.09 -13.91
C GLU A 50 -2.52 2.00 -12.38
N ASN A 51 -3.28 2.84 -11.68
CA ASN A 51 -3.33 2.84 -10.21
C ASN A 51 -3.96 1.56 -9.65
N LYS A 52 -4.97 1.00 -10.33
CA LYS A 52 -5.50 -0.33 -10.00
C LYS A 52 -4.41 -1.40 -10.09
N GLY A 53 -3.59 -1.35 -11.14
CA GLY A 53 -2.43 -2.22 -11.31
C GLY A 53 -1.40 -2.05 -10.19
N LYS A 54 -1.02 -0.80 -9.87
CA LYS A 54 -0.08 -0.49 -8.78
C LYS A 54 -0.57 -0.99 -7.43
N ASN A 55 -1.82 -0.67 -7.07
CA ASN A 55 -2.42 -1.04 -5.80
C ASN A 55 -2.42 -2.57 -5.62
N ARG A 56 -2.89 -3.30 -6.64
CA ARG A 56 -2.90 -4.77 -6.62
C ARG A 56 -1.48 -5.34 -6.44
N ALA A 57 -0.54 -4.88 -7.24
CA ALA A 57 0.83 -5.39 -7.19
C ALA A 57 1.50 -5.10 -5.84
N ALA A 58 1.25 -3.92 -5.26
CA ALA A 58 1.79 -3.55 -3.97
C ALA A 58 1.20 -4.35 -2.81
N ARG A 59 -0.13 -4.55 -2.79
CA ARG A 59 -0.79 -5.40 -1.79
C ARG A 59 -0.23 -6.82 -1.83
N GLU A 60 -0.08 -7.39 -3.02
CA GLU A 60 0.49 -8.72 -3.21
C GLU A 60 1.97 -8.78 -2.77
N HIS A 61 2.76 -7.77 -3.15
CA HIS A 61 4.16 -7.66 -2.79
C HIS A 61 4.38 -7.62 -1.28
N PHE A 62 3.66 -6.75 -0.56
CA PHE A 62 3.81 -6.61 0.89
C PHE A 62 3.22 -7.77 1.67
N LYS A 63 2.15 -8.41 1.15
CA LYS A 63 1.66 -9.68 1.70
C LYS A 63 2.76 -10.76 1.66
N LEU A 64 3.35 -10.99 0.49
CA LEU A 64 4.41 -12.00 0.32
C LEU A 64 5.66 -11.66 1.15
N LEU A 65 6.00 -10.37 1.26
CA LEU A 65 7.09 -9.92 2.11
C LEU A 65 6.84 -10.29 3.57
N ASN A 66 5.67 -9.95 4.10
CA ASN A 66 5.30 -10.25 5.49
C ASN A 66 5.32 -11.76 5.77
N GLU A 67 4.75 -12.58 4.88
CA GLU A 67 4.77 -14.05 5.00
C GLU A 67 6.22 -14.59 5.08
N LYS A 68 7.13 -14.06 4.26
CA LYS A 68 8.56 -14.46 4.28
C LYS A 68 9.27 -14.02 5.55
N LEU A 69 8.98 -12.82 6.05
CA LEU A 69 9.56 -12.29 7.28
C LEU A 69 9.12 -13.14 8.47
N GLU A 70 7.82 -13.43 8.56
CA GLU A 70 7.25 -14.30 9.59
C GLU A 70 7.87 -15.70 9.56
N ALA A 71 7.94 -16.32 8.37
CA ALA A 71 8.58 -17.63 8.21
C ALA A 71 10.07 -17.64 8.59
N SER A 72 10.74 -16.48 8.53
CA SER A 72 12.13 -16.30 8.92
C SER A 72 12.31 -15.89 10.40
N GLY A 73 11.21 -15.79 11.16
CA GLY A 73 11.23 -15.36 12.56
C GLY A 73 11.51 -13.87 12.76
N ILE A 74 11.39 -13.06 11.70
CA ILE A 74 11.57 -11.60 11.75
C ILE A 74 10.22 -10.97 12.09
N LYS A 75 10.19 -10.14 13.14
CA LYS A 75 8.97 -9.52 13.68
C LYS A 75 8.59 -8.19 13.00
N GLU A 76 9.13 -7.93 11.81
CA GLU A 76 8.78 -6.75 11.04
C GLU A 76 7.48 -6.96 10.27
N LYS A 77 6.63 -5.93 10.22
CA LYS A 77 5.37 -5.95 9.48
C LYS A 77 5.26 -4.71 8.60
N TYR A 78 4.95 -4.92 7.33
CA TYR A 78 4.77 -3.86 6.34
C TYR A 78 3.29 -3.72 5.99
N LEU A 79 2.72 -2.54 6.20
CA LEU A 79 1.37 -2.16 5.82
C LEU A 79 1.43 -1.24 4.61
N PHE A 80 0.58 -1.45 3.61
CA PHE A 80 0.57 -0.62 2.40
C PHE A 80 -0.77 0.09 2.26
N HIS A 81 -0.73 1.39 2.00
CA HIS A 81 -1.92 2.20 1.76
C HIS A 81 -1.73 3.15 0.58
N PHE A 82 -2.78 3.24 -0.24
CA PHE A 82 -3.02 4.40 -1.10
C PHE A 82 -3.77 5.44 -0.28
N LEU A 83 -3.27 6.68 -0.27
CA LEU A 83 -3.94 7.77 0.41
C LEU A 83 -4.30 8.88 -0.58
N SER A 84 -5.53 9.35 -0.50
CA SER A 84 -5.96 10.58 -1.15
C SER A 84 -6.16 11.68 -0.11
N PRO A 85 -6.17 12.97 -0.51
CA PRO A 85 -6.43 14.08 0.42
C PRO A 85 -7.67 13.92 1.29
N ASN A 86 -8.71 13.23 0.79
CA ASN A 86 -9.91 12.94 1.57
C ASN A 86 -9.69 11.97 2.73
N ASP A 87 -8.67 11.11 2.64
CA ASP A 87 -8.40 10.06 3.63
C ASP A 87 -7.46 10.53 4.75
N TYR A 88 -6.85 11.72 4.62
CA TYR A 88 -5.79 12.15 5.53
C TYR A 88 -6.27 12.26 6.98
N GLU A 89 -7.43 12.87 7.21
CA GLU A 89 -7.96 13.07 8.56
C GLU A 89 -8.16 11.72 9.28
N ILE A 90 -8.83 10.78 8.61
CA ILE A 90 -9.10 9.43 9.12
C ILE A 90 -7.79 8.65 9.29
N PHE A 91 -6.90 8.69 8.30
CA PHE A 91 -5.60 8.01 8.37
C PHE A 91 -4.79 8.48 9.57
N PHE A 92 -4.68 9.80 9.79
CA PHE A 92 -3.94 10.35 10.93
C PHE A 92 -4.66 10.11 12.27
N GLU A 93 -5.98 9.96 12.28
CA GLU A 93 -6.71 9.51 13.47
C GLU A 93 -6.36 8.05 13.83
N TYR A 94 -6.37 7.14 12.86
CA TYR A 94 -6.03 5.74 13.08
C TYR A 94 -4.55 5.55 13.44
N LEU A 95 -3.66 6.30 12.79
CA LEU A 95 -2.23 6.35 13.09
C LEU A 95 -1.96 6.79 14.54
N ARG A 96 -2.69 7.81 15.04
CA ARG A 96 -2.49 8.34 16.40
C ARG A 96 -3.07 7.46 17.50
N ASN A 97 -4.06 6.63 17.18
CA ASN A 97 -4.74 5.78 18.15
C ASN A 97 -4.16 4.35 18.20
N ASP A 98 -3.05 4.07 17.52
CA ASP A 98 -2.46 2.73 17.38
C ASP A 98 -3.46 1.67 16.90
N LYS A 99 -4.42 2.06 16.05
CA LYS A 99 -5.48 1.19 15.49
C LYS A 99 -5.25 0.79 14.04
N LEU A 100 -4.03 0.99 13.53
CA LEU A 100 -3.68 0.73 12.13
C LEU A 100 -3.83 -0.73 11.72
N ASP A 101 -3.69 -1.64 12.67
CA ASP A 101 -3.96 -3.07 12.52
C ASP A 101 -5.42 -3.38 12.15
N THR A 102 -6.35 -2.49 12.53
CA THR A 102 -7.78 -2.58 12.19
C THR A 102 -8.20 -1.63 11.06
N PHE A 103 -7.28 -0.84 10.52
CA PHE A 103 -7.59 0.11 9.46
C PHE A 103 -7.74 -0.61 8.12
N VAL A 104 -8.94 -0.56 7.57
CA VAL A 104 -9.22 -0.87 6.17
C VAL A 104 -9.65 0.45 5.55
N SER A 105 -8.92 0.93 4.54
CA SER A 105 -9.30 2.17 3.86
C SER A 105 -10.65 1.97 3.13
N GLU A 106 -11.47 3.02 2.99
CA GLU A 106 -12.69 2.94 2.17
C GLU A 106 -12.37 2.52 0.72
N LEU A 107 -11.16 2.84 0.24
CA LEU A 107 -10.64 2.43 -1.05
C LEU A 107 -10.31 0.92 -1.11
N ASP A 108 -9.79 0.33 -0.03
CA ASP A 108 -9.56 -1.12 0.06
C ASP A 108 -10.87 -1.92 -0.06
N ASN A 109 -11.95 -1.43 0.56
CA ASN A 109 -13.28 -2.05 0.44
C ASN A 109 -13.89 -1.86 -0.96
N LEU A 110 -13.63 -0.73 -1.63
CA LEU A 110 -14.12 -0.47 -2.99
C LEU A 110 -13.37 -1.31 -4.05
N LEU A 111 -12.14 -1.73 -3.75
CA LEU A 111 -11.27 -2.47 -4.68
C LEU A 111 -11.32 -4.01 -4.51
N ASP A 112 -12.03 -4.52 -3.49
CA ASP A 112 -12.31 -5.95 -3.30
C ASP A 112 -13.61 -6.43 -4.01
N GLU A 113 -14.31 -5.57 -4.77
CA GLU A 113 -15.39 -6.02 -5.65
C GLU A 113 -14.87 -6.58 -7.00
N ILE A 114 -14.81 -7.92 -7.02
CA ILE A 114 -14.72 -8.93 -8.11
C ILE A 114 -13.32 -9.37 -8.55
#